data_AF-A0A8C5S0M2-F1
#
_entry.id   AF-A0A8C5S0M2-F1
#
_cell.length_a   1.000
_cell.length_b   1.000
_cell.length_c   1.000
_cell.angle_alpha   90.00
_cell.angle_beta   90.00
_cell.angle_gamma   90.00
#
_symmetry.space_group_name_H-M   'P 1'
#
loop_
_entity.id
_entity.type
_entity.pdbx_description
1 polymer ?
#
loop_
_entity_poly.entity_id
_entity_poly.type
_entity_poly.pdbx_seq_one_letter_code
_entity_poly.pdbx_strand_id
1 'polypeptide(L)'
;EISPEELSSWIQHSFKDYVVEDAKQQFHHYDKDGDGRVSWEEYNIQMYNRVIDFEEHTTLDDAEEESFRQLHLKDKKRFENANKEGDSMLDFEEFVAFEHPEEADYMKEFVIQEALEEHDKDGDGFISLREFLGDYRRDPNVKEDPEWIVVEEDRFKNDYDKDKDGKLSPKELLTWVMPNNEGLAQEEAVHLLDEMDLDGDRRLSANEILENQDLFLNSEATDYGRQLHDKSFYHEEL
;
A
#
# COMPACT_ATOMS: atom_id res chain seq x y z
N GLU A 1 -14.12 0.37 28.10
CA GLU A 1 -12.71 0.77 28.14
C GLU A 1 -12.01 0.05 26.99
N ILE A 2 -11.25 0.79 26.19
CA ILE A 2 -10.61 0.31 24.97
C ILE A 2 -9.12 0.13 25.28
N SER A 3 -8.58 -1.06 25.05
CA SER A 3 -7.15 -1.35 25.19
C SER A 3 -6.31 -0.81 24.03
N PRO A 4 -4.98 -0.67 24.17
CA PRO A 4 -4.10 -0.29 23.07
C PRO A 4 -4.23 -1.23 21.86
N GLU A 5 -4.38 -2.53 22.11
CA GLU A 5 -4.53 -3.53 21.05
C GLU A 5 -5.86 -3.40 20.32
N GLU A 6 -6.96 -3.15 21.04
CA GLU A 6 -8.27 -2.90 20.45
C GLU A 6 -8.28 -1.60 19.63
N LEU A 7 -7.65 -0.53 20.14
CA LEU A 7 -7.54 0.75 19.44
C LEU A 7 -6.68 0.63 18.17
N SER A 8 -5.55 -0.08 18.24
CA SER A 8 -4.72 -0.34 17.06
C SER A 8 -5.48 -1.17 16.02
N SER A 9 -6.20 -2.22 16.44
CA SER A 9 -7.01 -3.02 15.53
C SER A 9 -8.11 -2.19 14.86
N TRP A 10 -8.70 -1.24 15.58
CA TRP A 10 -9.68 -0.30 15.05
C TRP A 10 -9.09 0.64 14.00
N ILE A 11 -7.93 1.25 14.30
CA ILE A 11 -7.23 2.15 13.37
C ILE A 11 -6.84 1.38 12.08
N GLN A 12 -6.37 0.14 12.21
CA GLN A 12 -6.10 -0.71 11.04
C GLN A 12 -7.36 -0.96 10.21
N HIS A 13 -8.48 -1.26 10.85
CA HIS A 13 -9.74 -1.46 10.15
C HIS A 13 -10.21 -0.19 9.42
N SER A 14 -10.07 0.97 10.07
CA SER A 14 -10.34 2.29 9.50
C SER A 14 -9.59 2.52 8.17
N PHE A 15 -8.30 2.17 8.12
CA PHE A 15 -7.53 2.27 6.88
C PHE A 15 -8.05 1.36 5.76
N LYS A 16 -8.44 0.14 6.10
CA LYS A 16 -9.01 -0.80 5.13
C LYS A 16 -10.33 -0.32 4.57
N ASP A 17 -11.20 0.17 5.44
CA ASP A 17 -12.51 0.70 5.05
C ASP A 17 -12.35 1.92 4.15
N TYR A 18 -11.37 2.79 4.45
CA TYR A 18 -11.02 3.92 3.58
C TYR A 18 -10.60 3.46 2.19
N VAL A 19 -9.68 2.49 2.10
CA VAL A 19 -9.20 1.93 0.84
C VAL A 19 -10.37 1.34 0.04
N VAL A 20 -11.25 0.58 0.68
CA VAL A 20 -12.41 -0.03 0.02
C VAL A 20 -13.40 1.02 -0.48
N GLU A 21 -13.70 2.05 0.31
CA GLU A 21 -14.65 3.09 -0.12
C GLU A 21 -14.07 3.99 -1.22
N ASP A 22 -12.77 4.31 -1.20
CA ASP A 22 -12.10 5.00 -2.31
C ASP A 22 -12.11 4.14 -3.58
N ALA A 23 -11.73 2.87 -3.47
CA ALA A 23 -11.76 1.92 -4.57
C ALA A 23 -13.17 1.78 -5.16
N LYS A 24 -14.22 1.82 -4.35
CA LYS A 24 -15.63 1.79 -4.81
C LYS A 24 -16.01 3.02 -5.61
N GLN A 25 -15.58 4.21 -5.20
CA GLN A 25 -15.79 5.43 -5.97
C GLN A 25 -15.06 5.36 -7.32
N GLN A 26 -13.85 4.81 -7.34
CA GLN A 26 -13.07 4.61 -8.56
C GLN A 26 -13.66 3.52 -9.45
N PHE A 27 -14.17 2.42 -8.87
CA PHE A 27 -14.72 1.28 -9.59
C PHE A 27 -15.80 1.70 -10.59
N HIS A 28 -16.71 2.59 -10.17
CA HIS A 28 -17.74 3.16 -11.06
C HIS A 28 -17.19 4.00 -12.22
N HIS A 29 -15.96 4.50 -12.11
CA HIS A 29 -15.30 5.18 -13.22
C HIS A 29 -14.68 4.20 -14.20
N TYR A 30 -14.31 3.00 -13.76
CA TYR A 30 -13.74 1.96 -14.61
C TYR A 30 -14.82 1.11 -15.29
N ASP A 31 -15.82 0.62 -14.55
CA ASP A 31 -16.98 -0.12 -15.06
C ASP A 31 -17.88 0.79 -15.91
N LYS A 32 -17.64 0.83 -17.22
CA LYS A 32 -18.32 1.76 -18.15
C LYS A 32 -19.63 1.19 -18.65
N ASP A 33 -19.71 -0.13 -18.80
CA ASP A 33 -20.90 -0.80 -19.31
C ASP A 33 -21.89 -1.19 -18.20
N GLY A 34 -21.47 -1.11 -16.93
CA GLY A 34 -22.30 -1.30 -15.75
C GLY A 34 -22.58 -2.76 -15.45
N ASP A 35 -21.72 -3.68 -15.89
CA ASP A 35 -21.87 -5.12 -15.65
C ASP A 35 -21.42 -5.55 -14.24
N GLY A 36 -20.87 -4.62 -13.47
CA GLY A 36 -20.39 -4.83 -12.10
C GLY A 36 -19.00 -5.47 -12.03
N ARG A 37 -18.25 -5.44 -13.14
CA ARG A 37 -16.89 -5.94 -13.27
C ARG A 37 -16.05 -4.92 -14.05
N VAL A 38 -14.74 -5.07 -13.98
CA VAL A 38 -13.80 -4.23 -14.75
C VAL A 38 -13.02 -5.14 -15.68
N SER A 39 -13.22 -4.95 -16.98
CA SER A 39 -12.42 -5.60 -18.01
C SER A 39 -11.08 -4.90 -18.22
N TRP A 40 -10.09 -5.62 -18.75
CA TRP A 40 -8.81 -5.02 -19.15
C TRP A 40 -8.99 -3.90 -20.20
N GLU A 41 -9.99 -4.02 -21.07
CA GLU A 41 -10.31 -2.99 -22.07
C GLU A 41 -10.79 -1.70 -21.40
N GLU A 42 -11.69 -1.80 -20.43
CA GLU A 42 -12.19 -0.66 -19.67
C GLU A 42 -11.11 0.03 -18.85
N TYR A 43 -10.26 -0.75 -18.17
CA TYR A 43 -9.10 -0.23 -17.47
C TYR A 43 -8.21 0.59 -18.40
N ASN A 44 -7.89 0.05 -19.58
CA ASN A 44 -7.05 0.75 -20.56
C ASN A 44 -7.68 2.03 -21.09
N ILE A 45 -8.97 2.01 -21.40
CA ILE A 45 -9.68 3.20 -21.87
C ILE A 45 -9.64 4.28 -20.79
N GLN A 46 -9.83 3.92 -19.53
CA GLN A 46 -9.84 4.89 -18.44
C GLN A 46 -8.43 5.42 -18.12
N MET A 47 -7.42 4.56 -18.04
CA MET A 47 -6.06 4.94 -17.66
C MET A 47 -5.31 5.65 -18.80
N TYR A 48 -5.54 5.23 -20.05
CA TYR A 48 -4.75 5.66 -21.20
C TYR A 48 -5.55 6.41 -22.27
N ASN A 49 -6.87 6.55 -22.10
CA ASN A 49 -7.78 7.18 -23.07
C ASN A 49 -7.75 6.53 -24.46
N ARG A 50 -7.30 5.27 -24.55
CA ARG A 50 -7.23 4.45 -25.77
C ARG A 50 -7.14 2.96 -25.40
N VAL A 51 -7.69 2.09 -26.24
CA VAL A 51 -7.43 0.65 -26.15
C VAL A 51 -6.03 0.39 -26.69
N ILE A 52 -5.20 -0.28 -25.89
CA ILE A 52 -3.82 -0.57 -26.21
C ILE A 52 -3.68 -2.07 -26.37
N ASP A 53 -3.20 -2.49 -27.53
CA ASP A 53 -2.82 -3.86 -27.81
C ASP A 53 -1.33 -3.86 -28.17
N PHE A 54 -0.47 -3.72 -27.16
CA PHE A 54 0.95 -3.94 -27.37
C PHE A 54 1.22 -5.43 -27.36
N GLU A 55 1.56 -6.01 -28.51
CA GLU A 55 2.15 -7.34 -28.52
C GLU A 55 3.46 -7.33 -27.71
N GLU A 56 3.73 -8.41 -26.97
CA GLU A 56 4.89 -8.60 -26.08
C GLU A 56 6.26 -8.49 -26.80
N HIS A 57 6.26 -8.41 -28.14
CA HIS A 57 7.47 -8.26 -28.96
C HIS A 57 7.47 -7.15 -30.03
N THR A 58 6.58 -6.14 -29.95
CA THR A 58 6.66 -4.98 -30.85
C THR A 58 7.92 -4.16 -30.56
N THR A 59 8.77 -3.94 -31.56
CA THR A 59 9.92 -3.02 -31.43
C THR A 59 9.43 -1.59 -31.58
N LEU A 60 9.62 -0.77 -30.56
CA LEU A 60 9.27 0.65 -30.58
C LEU A 60 10.56 1.47 -30.69
N ASP A 61 10.59 2.43 -31.62
CA ASP A 61 11.77 3.27 -31.88
C ASP A 61 11.89 4.44 -30.87
N ASP A 62 10.83 4.70 -30.11
CA ASP A 62 10.73 5.80 -29.15
C ASP A 62 10.86 5.28 -27.70
N ALA A 63 11.79 5.87 -26.94
CA ALA A 63 12.03 5.53 -25.54
C ALA A 63 10.84 5.84 -24.63
N GLU A 64 10.02 6.85 -24.97
CA GLU A 64 8.77 7.14 -24.27
C GLU A 64 7.74 6.03 -24.51
N GLU A 65 7.66 5.51 -25.73
CA GLU A 65 6.73 4.45 -26.11
C GLU A 65 7.13 3.09 -25.51
N GLU A 66 8.44 2.80 -25.42
CA GLU A 66 8.93 1.61 -24.72
C GLU A 66 8.69 1.71 -23.20
N SER A 67 8.94 2.85 -22.57
CA SER A 67 8.65 3.04 -21.14
C SER A 67 7.15 2.88 -20.85
N PHE A 68 6.31 3.43 -21.72
CA PHE A 68 4.86 3.30 -21.65
C PHE A 68 4.40 1.85 -21.79
N ARG A 69 5.00 1.10 -22.71
CA ARG A 69 4.74 -0.32 -22.90
C ARG A 69 5.13 -1.16 -21.68
N GLN A 70 6.29 -0.90 -21.07
CA GLN A 70 6.72 -1.59 -19.86
C GLN A 70 5.72 -1.39 -18.72
N LEU A 71 5.24 -0.15 -18.52
CA LEU A 71 4.20 0.16 -17.55
C LEU A 71 2.91 -0.61 -17.84
N HIS A 72 2.44 -0.58 -19.09
CA HIS A 72 1.22 -1.30 -19.50
C HIS A 72 1.33 -2.82 -19.28
N LEU A 73 2.48 -3.42 -19.59
CA LEU A 73 2.70 -4.86 -19.36
C LEU A 73 2.76 -5.20 -17.87
N LYS A 74 3.34 -4.31 -17.05
CA LYS A 74 3.36 -4.44 -15.59
C LYS A 74 1.95 -4.42 -15.03
N ASP A 75 1.14 -3.43 -15.41
CA ASP A 75 -0.26 -3.33 -15.01
C ASP A 75 -1.05 -4.57 -15.44
N LYS A 76 -0.83 -5.05 -16.67
CA LYS A 76 -1.50 -6.26 -17.19
C LYS A 76 -1.17 -7.48 -16.35
N LYS A 77 0.11 -7.68 -16.02
CA LYS A 77 0.56 -8.79 -15.18
C LYS A 77 -0.08 -8.71 -13.80
N ARG A 78 -0.17 -7.51 -13.21
CA ARG A 78 -0.84 -7.29 -11.92
C ARG A 78 -2.33 -7.58 -12.00
N PHE A 79 -3.02 -7.13 -13.05
CA PHE A 79 -4.43 -7.41 -13.31
C PHE A 79 -4.70 -8.92 -13.38
N GLU A 80 -3.86 -9.66 -14.13
CA GLU A 80 -3.97 -11.11 -14.26
C GLU A 80 -3.69 -11.86 -12.93
N ASN A 81 -2.83 -11.33 -12.06
CA ASN A 81 -2.57 -11.93 -10.75
C ASN A 81 -3.66 -11.60 -9.72
N ALA A 82 -4.27 -10.42 -9.82
CA ALA A 82 -5.42 -10.04 -9.00
C ALA A 82 -6.68 -10.83 -9.39
N ASN A 83 -6.84 -11.17 -10.67
CA ASN A 83 -7.93 -12.02 -11.15
C ASN A 83 -7.74 -13.47 -10.70
N LYS A 84 -8.36 -13.82 -9.58
CA LYS A 84 -8.29 -15.15 -8.97
C LYS A 84 -9.25 -16.13 -9.65
N GLU A 85 -10.39 -15.64 -10.15
CA GLU A 85 -11.40 -16.47 -10.82
C GLU A 85 -10.99 -16.88 -12.24
N GLY A 86 -10.09 -16.12 -12.87
CA GLY A 86 -9.53 -16.36 -14.20
C GLY A 86 -10.51 -16.10 -15.35
N ASP A 87 -11.56 -15.31 -15.13
CA ASP A 87 -12.63 -15.06 -16.10
C ASP A 87 -12.42 -13.81 -16.96
N SER A 88 -11.19 -13.30 -16.99
CA SER A 88 -10.72 -12.16 -17.80
C SER A 88 -11.22 -10.77 -17.36
N MET A 89 -12.00 -10.69 -16.28
CA MET A 89 -12.48 -9.44 -15.68
C MET A 89 -12.21 -9.44 -14.18
N LEU A 90 -12.13 -8.28 -13.54
CA LEU A 90 -12.04 -8.18 -12.09
C LEU A 90 -13.43 -7.93 -11.52
N ASP A 91 -13.83 -8.70 -10.51
CA ASP A 91 -14.89 -8.26 -9.62
C ASP A 91 -14.40 -7.12 -8.70
N PHE A 92 -15.26 -6.64 -7.79
CA PHE A 92 -14.92 -5.52 -6.94
C PHE A 92 -13.77 -5.85 -5.96
N GLU A 93 -13.81 -7.02 -5.35
CA GLU A 93 -12.77 -7.50 -4.42
C GLU A 93 -11.43 -7.69 -5.13
N GLU A 94 -11.43 -8.24 -6.34
CA GLU A 94 -10.26 -8.38 -7.19
C GLU A 94 -9.74 -7.03 -7.70
N PHE A 95 -10.63 -6.07 -7.97
CA PHE A 95 -10.24 -4.69 -8.31
C PHE A 95 -9.54 -3.99 -7.15
N VAL A 96 -10.05 -4.14 -5.91
CA VAL A 96 -9.36 -3.65 -4.71
C VAL A 96 -7.98 -4.28 -4.59
N ALA A 97 -7.84 -5.59 -4.80
CA ALA A 97 -6.55 -6.28 -4.76
C ALA A 97 -5.59 -5.85 -5.88
N PHE A 98 -6.11 -5.36 -7.01
CA PHE A 98 -5.32 -4.84 -8.11
C PHE A 98 -4.77 -3.43 -7.81
N GLU A 99 -5.61 -2.51 -7.32
CA GLU A 99 -5.21 -1.14 -6.97
C GLU A 99 -4.40 -1.08 -5.66
N HIS A 100 -4.79 -1.90 -4.68
CA HIS A 100 -4.23 -1.97 -3.33
C HIS A 100 -3.80 -3.41 -2.98
N PRO A 101 -2.77 -3.94 -3.65
CA PRO A 101 -2.33 -5.31 -3.41
C PRO A 101 -1.85 -5.56 -1.97
N GLU A 102 -1.48 -4.51 -1.22
CA GLU A 102 -1.18 -4.55 0.20
C GLU A 102 -2.34 -5.06 1.07
N GLU A 103 -3.58 -4.86 0.64
CA GLU A 103 -4.78 -5.30 1.36
C GLU A 103 -5.17 -6.76 1.05
N ALA A 104 -4.55 -7.35 0.03
CA ALA A 104 -4.85 -8.71 -0.43
C ALA A 104 -3.71 -9.68 -0.09
N ASP A 105 -3.94 -10.56 0.90
CA ASP A 105 -2.94 -11.54 1.34
C ASP A 105 -2.37 -12.41 0.21
N TYR A 106 -3.18 -12.74 -0.80
CA TYR A 106 -2.76 -13.57 -1.93
C TYR A 106 -1.90 -12.82 -2.96
N MET A 107 -1.93 -11.48 -2.96
CA MET A 107 -1.11 -10.63 -3.82
C MET A 107 0.29 -10.37 -3.24
N LYS A 108 0.53 -10.72 -1.97
CA LYS A 108 1.81 -10.46 -1.29
C LYS A 108 3.01 -11.06 -2.00
N GLU A 109 2.90 -12.30 -2.47
CA GLU A 109 3.98 -12.96 -3.22
C GLU A 109 4.24 -12.25 -4.55
N PHE A 110 3.19 -11.79 -5.23
CA PHE A 110 3.31 -11.02 -6.47
C PHE A 110 4.04 -9.70 -6.26
N VAL A 111 3.68 -8.92 -5.22
CA VAL A 111 4.34 -7.63 -4.91
C VAL A 111 5.82 -7.84 -4.57
N ILE A 112 6.15 -8.89 -3.82
CA ILE A 112 7.56 -9.23 -3.54
C ILE A 112 8.30 -9.55 -4.84
N GLN A 113 7.70 -10.36 -5.72
CA GLN A 113 8.31 -10.70 -7.00
C GLN A 113 8.50 -9.46 -7.88
N GLU A 114 7.53 -8.56 -7.92
CA GLU A 114 7.59 -7.30 -8.65
C GLU A 114 8.78 -6.44 -8.17
N ALA A 115 8.95 -6.30 -6.85
CA ALA A 115 10.06 -5.57 -6.27
C ALA A 115 11.43 -6.23 -6.58
N LEU A 116 11.50 -7.55 -6.56
CA LEU A 116 12.72 -8.28 -6.97
C LEU A 116 13.03 -8.04 -8.45
N GLU A 117 12.05 -8.16 -9.35
CA GLU A 117 12.25 -7.91 -10.79
C GLU A 117 12.77 -6.49 -11.07
N GLU A 118 12.38 -5.51 -10.25
CA GLU A 118 12.80 -4.12 -10.39
C GLU A 118 14.18 -3.84 -9.77
N HIS A 119 14.49 -4.44 -8.62
CA HIS A 119 15.65 -4.04 -7.81
C HIS A 119 16.78 -5.09 -7.77
N ASP A 120 16.49 -6.39 -7.85
CA ASP A 120 17.48 -7.46 -7.83
C ASP A 120 18.24 -7.48 -9.17
N LYS A 121 19.45 -6.91 -9.19
CA LYS A 121 20.25 -6.74 -10.40
C LYS A 121 21.19 -7.93 -10.64
N ASP A 122 21.57 -8.64 -9.59
CA ASP A 122 22.46 -9.80 -9.70
C ASP A 122 21.73 -11.15 -9.75
N GLY A 123 20.41 -11.15 -9.48
CA GLY A 123 19.52 -12.28 -9.62
C GLY A 123 19.66 -13.32 -8.51
N ASP A 124 20.14 -12.90 -7.33
CA ASP A 124 20.35 -13.80 -6.20
C ASP A 124 19.07 -14.05 -5.36
N GLY A 125 17.99 -13.32 -5.65
CA GLY A 125 16.69 -13.42 -4.98
C GLY A 125 16.61 -12.63 -3.67
N PHE A 126 17.57 -11.76 -3.40
CA PHE A 126 17.61 -10.84 -2.28
C PHE A 126 17.81 -9.41 -2.79
N ILE A 127 17.55 -8.41 -1.93
CA ILE A 127 17.91 -7.02 -2.23
C ILE A 127 19.05 -6.61 -1.33
N SER A 128 20.24 -6.45 -1.90
CA SER A 128 21.38 -5.88 -1.18
C SER A 128 21.17 -4.40 -0.88
N LEU A 129 21.90 -3.87 0.11
CA LEU A 129 21.88 -2.42 0.39
C LEU A 129 22.19 -1.58 -0.86
N ARG A 130 23.06 -2.08 -1.75
CA ARG A 130 23.41 -1.38 -2.99
C ARG A 130 22.24 -1.31 -3.97
N GLU A 131 21.45 -2.38 -4.07
CA GLU A 131 20.27 -2.44 -4.93
C GLU A 131 19.12 -1.61 -4.38
N PHE A 132 18.97 -1.61 -3.05
CA PHE A 132 18.03 -0.77 -2.33
C PHE A 132 18.28 0.72 -2.54
N LEU A 133 19.53 1.18 -2.37
CA LEU A 133 19.90 2.60 -2.59
C LEU A 133 19.94 2.99 -4.08
N GLY A 134 19.98 1.99 -4.98
CA GLY A 134 20.14 2.18 -6.41
C GLY A 134 21.46 2.85 -6.80
N ASP A 135 21.55 3.27 -8.06
CA ASP A 135 22.72 3.98 -8.59
C ASP A 135 22.61 5.49 -8.33
N TYR A 136 22.84 5.88 -7.07
CA TYR A 136 22.84 7.27 -6.62
C TYR A 136 24.20 7.98 -6.83
N ARG A 137 25.29 7.20 -6.94
CA ARG A 137 26.65 7.72 -7.19
C ARG A 137 26.88 7.94 -8.69
N ARG A 138 26.00 8.73 -9.32
CA ARG A 138 26.12 9.11 -10.74
C ARG A 138 27.22 10.14 -10.98
N ASP A 139 27.58 10.93 -9.96
CA ASP A 139 28.67 11.91 -10.04
C ASP A 139 29.91 11.44 -9.25
N PRO A 140 31.02 11.08 -9.93
CA PRO A 140 32.25 10.64 -9.28
C PRO A 140 32.96 11.73 -8.45
N ASN A 141 32.48 12.99 -8.47
CA ASN A 141 33.03 14.09 -7.69
C ASN A 141 32.37 14.27 -6.32
N VAL A 142 31.26 13.58 -6.04
CA VAL A 142 30.62 13.59 -4.72
C VAL A 142 31.49 12.76 -3.76
N LYS A 143 32.15 13.44 -2.81
CA LYS A 143 33.09 12.83 -1.86
C LYS A 143 32.45 12.29 -0.59
N GLU A 144 31.25 12.76 -0.27
CA GLU A 144 30.49 12.40 0.92
C GLU A 144 29.08 11.98 0.50
N ASP A 145 28.56 10.94 1.14
CA ASP A 145 27.21 10.48 0.85
C ASP A 145 26.19 11.56 1.28
N PRO A 146 25.19 11.86 0.43
CA PRO A 146 24.10 12.77 0.81
C PRO A 146 23.42 12.36 2.12
N GLU A 147 22.90 13.32 2.88
CA GLU A 147 22.22 13.03 4.16
C GLU A 147 21.07 12.03 4.01
N TRP A 148 20.33 12.06 2.89
CA TRP A 148 19.26 11.09 2.64
C TRP A 148 19.76 9.65 2.53
N ILE A 149 20.99 9.42 2.03
CA ILE A 149 21.59 8.07 1.98
C ILE A 149 21.84 7.56 3.40
N VAL A 150 22.33 8.42 4.30
CA VAL A 150 22.58 8.04 5.69
C VAL A 150 21.28 7.62 6.36
N VAL A 151 20.18 8.32 6.10
CA VAL A 151 18.84 7.98 6.62
C VAL A 151 18.36 6.64 6.04
N GLU A 152 18.51 6.45 4.73
CA GLU A 152 18.03 5.25 4.04
C GLU A 152 18.84 4.00 4.41
N GLU A 153 20.15 4.15 4.61
CA GLU A 153 20.99 3.10 5.19
C GLU A 153 20.59 2.73 6.63
N ASP A 154 20.19 3.70 7.43
CA ASP A 154 19.74 3.47 8.80
C ASP A 154 18.41 2.71 8.82
N ARG A 155 17.45 3.14 7.99
CA ARG A 155 16.17 2.43 7.77
C ARG A 155 16.39 1.00 7.30
N PHE A 156 17.25 0.80 6.30
CA PHE A 156 17.59 -0.54 5.82
C PHE A 156 18.03 -1.45 6.97
N LYS A 157 18.98 -0.99 7.81
CA LYS A 157 19.59 -1.80 8.86
C LYS A 157 18.71 -1.99 10.09
N ASN A 158 17.86 -1.03 10.41
CA ASN A 158 17.08 -1.02 11.66
C ASN A 158 15.63 -1.46 11.44
N ASP A 159 15.05 -1.09 10.31
CA ASP A 159 13.62 -1.27 10.05
C ASP A 159 13.36 -2.52 9.20
N TYR A 160 14.21 -2.82 8.23
CA TYR A 160 13.97 -3.89 7.25
C TYR A 160 14.84 -5.14 7.47
N ASP A 161 16.17 -5.01 7.58
CA ASP A 161 17.12 -6.12 7.77
C ASP A 161 17.05 -6.64 9.22
N LYS A 162 16.13 -7.57 9.48
CA LYS A 162 15.83 -8.06 10.83
C LYS A 162 16.90 -9.03 11.31
N ASP A 163 17.44 -9.85 10.42
CA ASP A 163 18.47 -10.83 10.78
C ASP A 163 19.91 -10.30 10.70
N LYS A 164 20.09 -9.09 10.16
CA LYS A 164 21.35 -8.34 10.07
C LYS A 164 22.38 -9.00 9.18
N ASP A 165 21.95 -9.72 8.14
CA ASP A 165 22.84 -10.34 7.16
C ASP A 165 23.28 -9.35 6.05
N GLY A 166 22.72 -8.14 6.02
CA GLY A 166 23.08 -7.06 5.11
C GLY A 166 22.33 -7.07 3.78
N LYS A 167 21.29 -7.89 3.65
CA LYS A 167 20.42 -7.99 2.48
C LYS A 167 18.98 -8.27 2.91
N LEU A 168 18.00 -7.91 2.10
CA LEU A 168 16.59 -8.17 2.40
C LEU A 168 16.16 -9.49 1.77
N SER A 169 15.76 -10.42 2.62
CA SER A 169 15.07 -11.64 2.18
C SER A 169 13.64 -11.34 1.69
N PRO A 170 13.00 -12.23 0.92
CA PRO A 170 11.59 -12.07 0.51
C PRO A 170 10.61 -11.75 1.65
N LYS A 171 10.90 -12.23 2.87
CA LYS A 171 10.07 -11.95 4.05
C LYS A 171 10.28 -10.54 4.60
N GLU A 172 11.50 -10.03 4.54
CA GLU A 172 11.84 -8.68 5.01
C GLU A 172 11.44 -7.63 3.98
N LEU A 173 11.53 -7.96 2.69
CA LEU A 173 11.03 -7.13 1.59
C LEU A 173 9.56 -6.78 1.77
N LEU A 174 8.76 -7.71 2.30
CA LEU A 174 7.34 -7.47 2.59
C LEU A 174 7.13 -6.18 3.40
N THR A 175 7.95 -5.93 4.42
CA THR A 175 7.84 -4.73 5.27
C THR A 175 8.25 -3.45 4.55
N TRP A 176 9.11 -3.56 3.53
CA TRP A 176 9.52 -2.43 2.71
C TRP A 176 8.49 -2.11 1.61
N VAL A 177 7.99 -3.13 0.90
CA VAL A 177 7.09 -2.96 -0.25
C VAL A 177 5.62 -2.83 0.15
N MET A 178 5.25 -3.38 1.30
CA MET A 178 3.94 -3.25 1.92
C MET A 178 4.15 -2.86 3.38
N PRO A 179 4.45 -1.58 3.64
CA PRO A 179 4.55 -1.08 5.01
C PRO A 179 3.23 -1.36 5.71
N ASN A 180 3.26 -2.24 6.70
CA ASN A 180 2.06 -2.68 7.38
C ASN A 180 1.49 -1.51 8.19
N ASN A 181 0.23 -1.17 7.91
CA ASN A 181 -0.57 -0.23 8.68
C ASN A 181 -0.62 -0.57 10.19
N GLU A 182 -0.31 -1.80 10.58
CA GLU A 182 -0.20 -2.23 11.97
C GLU A 182 0.81 -1.42 12.79
N GLY A 183 1.99 -1.10 12.24
CA GLY A 183 3.01 -0.32 12.96
C GLY A 183 2.52 1.10 13.24
N LEU A 184 1.99 1.76 12.21
CA LEU A 184 1.40 3.09 12.31
C LEU A 184 0.22 3.10 13.29
N ALA A 185 -0.68 2.13 13.16
CA ALA A 185 -1.82 2.00 14.06
C ALA A 185 -1.43 1.73 15.51
N GLN A 186 -0.34 0.99 15.76
CA GLN A 186 0.20 0.78 17.11
C GLN A 186 0.78 2.07 17.69
N GLU A 187 1.57 2.81 16.89
CA GLU A 187 2.14 4.09 17.30
C GLU A 187 1.03 5.11 17.61
N GLU A 188 0.02 5.21 16.76
CA GLU A 188 -1.10 6.11 16.97
C GLU A 188 -1.97 5.69 18.16
N ALA A 189 -2.22 4.38 18.36
CA ALA A 189 -2.93 3.90 19.53
C ALA A 189 -2.20 4.26 20.84
N VAL A 190 -0.87 4.17 20.86
CA VAL A 190 -0.04 4.59 22.00
C VAL A 190 -0.11 6.10 22.20
N HIS A 191 -0.01 6.88 21.12
CA HIS A 191 -0.10 8.34 21.17
C HIS A 191 -1.45 8.82 21.71
N LEU A 192 -2.55 8.24 21.24
CA LEU A 192 -3.90 8.55 21.73
C LEU A 192 -4.07 8.21 23.22
N LEU A 193 -3.50 7.09 23.67
CA LEU A 193 -3.50 6.74 25.09
C LEU A 193 -2.69 7.74 25.92
N ASP A 194 -1.48 8.10 25.47
CA ASP A 194 -0.62 9.01 26.22
C ASP A 194 -1.24 10.42 26.38
N GLU A 195 -2.08 10.85 25.43
CA GLU A 195 -2.77 12.15 25.48
C GLU A 195 -4.14 12.10 26.18
N MET A 196 -4.85 10.97 26.15
CA MET A 196 -6.27 10.90 26.56
C MET A 196 -6.52 10.07 27.83
N ASP A 197 -5.63 9.15 28.21
CA ASP A 197 -5.75 8.34 29.44
C ASP A 197 -5.50 9.23 30.67
N LEU A 198 -6.56 9.62 31.37
CA LEU A 198 -6.52 10.57 32.48
C LEU A 198 -6.31 9.85 33.83
N ASP A 199 -6.71 8.59 33.94
CA ASP A 199 -6.60 7.81 35.17
C ASP A 199 -5.38 6.87 35.22
N GLY A 200 -4.69 6.70 34.10
CA GLY A 200 -3.44 5.98 33.95
C GLY A 200 -3.60 4.46 33.93
N ASP A 201 -4.80 3.96 33.62
CA ASP A 201 -5.08 2.53 33.56
C ASP A 201 -4.65 1.85 32.24
N ARG A 202 -4.09 2.65 31.32
CA ARG A 202 -3.66 2.27 29.96
C ARG A 202 -4.81 1.81 29.07
N ARG A 203 -6.01 2.34 29.29
CA ARG A 203 -7.21 2.12 28.47
C ARG A 203 -7.92 3.45 28.25
N LEU A 204 -8.72 3.53 27.19
CA LEU A 204 -9.60 4.68 26.97
C LEU A 204 -11.03 4.36 27.40
N SER A 205 -11.52 5.07 28.40
CA SER A 205 -12.92 5.10 28.77
C SER A 205 -13.71 6.03 27.84
N ALA A 206 -15.03 5.83 27.77
CA ALA A 206 -15.88 6.71 26.97
C ALA A 206 -15.85 8.16 27.46
N ASN A 207 -15.64 8.39 28.76
CA ASN A 207 -15.55 9.75 29.31
C ASN A 207 -14.28 10.46 28.83
N GLU A 208 -13.14 9.77 28.84
CA GLU A 208 -11.86 10.32 28.36
C GLU A 208 -11.92 10.67 26.88
N ILE A 209 -12.56 9.81 26.08
CA ILE A 209 -12.81 10.09 24.66
C ILE A 209 -13.69 11.31 24.47
N LEU A 210 -14.75 11.46 25.27
CA LEU A 210 -15.64 12.62 25.18
C LEU A 210 -14.99 13.92 25.67
N GLU A 211 -14.11 13.85 26.67
CA GLU A 211 -13.36 15.01 27.16
C GLU A 211 -12.32 15.50 26.15
N ASN A 212 -11.70 14.57 25.40
CA ASN A 212 -10.73 14.87 24.35
C ASN A 212 -11.29 14.59 22.93
N GLN A 213 -12.59 14.85 22.74
CA GLN A 213 -13.30 14.50 21.51
C GLN A 213 -12.64 15.10 20.26
N ASP A 214 -12.20 16.36 20.32
CA ASP A 214 -11.56 17.01 19.16
C ASP A 214 -10.26 16.30 18.75
N LEU A 215 -9.48 15.79 19.71
CA LEU A 215 -8.26 15.03 19.41
C LEU A 215 -8.60 13.69 18.74
N PHE A 216 -9.54 12.95 19.33
CA PHE A 216 -9.96 11.64 18.82
C PHE A 216 -10.63 11.75 17.46
N LEU A 217 -11.39 12.82 17.19
CA LEU A 217 -12.06 13.01 15.91
C LEU A 217 -11.13 13.47 14.79
N ASN A 218 -9.96 14.03 15.12
CA ASN A 218 -8.97 14.45 14.13
C ASN A 218 -7.77 13.49 14.06
N SER A 219 -7.89 12.29 14.63
CA SER A 219 -6.86 11.25 14.58
C SER A 219 -7.11 10.25 13.45
N GLU A 220 -6.15 9.34 13.24
CA GLU A 220 -6.32 8.25 12.27
C GLU A 220 -7.41 7.26 12.69
N ALA A 221 -7.79 7.25 13.97
CA ALA A 221 -8.86 6.41 14.51
C ALA A 221 -10.24 6.72 13.91
N THR A 222 -10.45 7.92 13.38
CA THR A 222 -11.71 8.31 12.72
C THR A 222 -11.50 8.69 11.25
N ASP A 223 -10.32 8.39 10.71
CA ASP A 223 -9.85 8.91 9.43
C ASP A 223 -10.01 10.44 9.34
N TYR A 224 -9.46 11.14 10.34
CA TYR A 224 -9.54 12.59 10.47
C TYR A 224 -10.99 13.13 10.40
N GLY A 225 -11.93 12.35 10.94
CA GLY A 225 -13.35 12.70 11.05
C GLY A 225 -14.19 12.36 9.82
N ARG A 226 -13.62 11.78 8.76
CA ARG A 226 -14.37 11.38 7.56
C ARG A 226 -15.41 10.30 7.88
N GLN A 227 -15.09 9.35 8.75
CA GLN A 227 -16.01 8.28 9.16
C GLN A 227 -17.31 8.80 9.80
N LEU A 228 -17.29 9.97 10.45
CA LEU A 228 -18.48 10.55 11.08
C LEU A 228 -19.50 11.08 10.07
N HIS A 229 -19.03 11.40 8.86
CA HIS A 229 -19.85 11.94 7.78
C HIS A 229 -20.39 10.87 6.85
N ASP A 230 -19.90 9.63 6.98
CA ASP A 230 -20.45 8.49 6.25
C ASP A 230 -21.73 7.98 6.91
N LYS A 231 -22.82 7.91 6.14
CA LYS A 231 -24.12 7.41 6.61
C LYS A 231 -24.17 5.88 6.68
N SER A 232 -23.23 5.19 6.03
CA SER A 232 -23.15 3.72 5.99
C SER A 232 -22.63 3.11 7.31
N PHE A 233 -21.75 3.84 8.00
CA PHE A 233 -21.08 3.41 9.24
C PHE A 233 -22.03 3.11 10.40
N TYR A 234 -23.20 3.75 10.41
CA TYR A 234 -24.19 3.62 11.51
C TYR A 234 -25.07 2.37 11.42
N HIS A 235 -24.85 1.44 10.48
CA HIS A 235 -25.81 0.35 10.19
C HIS A 235 -25.33 -1.08 10.50
N GLU A 236 -24.09 -1.31 10.95
CA GLU A 236 -23.63 -2.68 11.27
C GLU A 236 -23.65 -3.05 12.76
N GLU A 237 -23.96 -2.15 13.68
CA GLU A 237 -24.04 -2.47 15.13
C GLU A 237 -25.40 -2.14 15.79
N LEU A 238 -26.51 -2.61 15.22
CA LEU A 238 -27.82 -2.66 15.91
C LEU A 238 -28.56 -3.98 15.74
#